data_AF-A0A969V7M6-F1
#
_entry.id   AF-A0A969V7M6-F1
#
_cell.length_a   1.000
_cell.length_b   1.000
_cell.length_c   1.000
_cell.angle_alpha   90.00
_cell.angle_beta   90.00
_cell.angle_gamma   90.00
#
_symmetry.space_group_name_H-M   'P 1'
#
loop_
_entity.id
_entity.type
_entity.pdbx_description
1 polymer ?
#
loop_
_entity_poly.entity_id
_entity_poly.type
_entity_poly.pdbx_seq_one_letter_code
_entity_poly.pdbx_strand_id
1 'polypeptide(L)'
;MSQPVSSVKAIAFFAPDVPDVESLVEGLKPGTQAVLLTANGKELEQIGEALKGDTYSSIEIFSHGSPGSIQLGLTGLNADNLDGYAPQLQQWQTLLAPGADILVYGCGVAAEVVGEAFISRLGQLTGADIAASNNLTGNASQGGDWNLEVVTGNIETVPGIEAANYQHTLASPVANPDKIAIARGSANIKIDVLVNDTDADADRLKISNIVAAPTNGTATVNDSIYVGGDFTSIGGLERNRIAKLNSSDGSVDAAFNPNADRIVYSIALDKSGNPIVGGDFTNIGGQQRNYIAKLNGSDGAADATFNPNANSWVYSIAFDPEGNPIVGGGFTNIGGQARNYIAKLNASTGTADVAFNPNASSWVVAIQIGPDGNPIVGGYFTSIGGQGNSYIAKLNGSGGTADPAFNANANGRVYTIALDAGGNPTVGGDFTSIGGQNKANIAKLNGSTGAVDAVFNSSANNSVQAIAMDANGNPIAAGFSPILAGKIATILLNLTP
;
A
#
# COMPACT_ATOMS: atom_id res chain seq x y z
N MET A 1 -3.38 41.08 33.80
CA MET A 1 -3.64 39.65 33.56
C MET A 1 -3.67 39.45 32.06
N SER A 2 -2.56 38.99 31.47
CA SER A 2 -2.53 38.60 30.06
C SER A 2 -2.84 37.11 29.99
N GLN A 3 -4.01 36.76 29.48
CA GLN A 3 -4.25 35.41 28.94
C GLN A 3 -3.18 35.16 27.86
N PRO A 4 -2.52 33.99 27.84
CA PRO A 4 -1.61 33.66 26.75
C PRO A 4 -2.42 33.67 25.44
N VAL A 5 -1.90 34.37 24.44
CA VAL A 5 -2.40 34.30 23.06
C VAL A 5 -2.34 32.83 22.66
N SER A 6 -3.48 32.28 22.24
CA SER A 6 -3.59 30.91 21.74
C SER A 6 -2.46 30.66 20.73
N SER A 7 -1.68 29.60 20.92
CA SER A 7 -0.63 29.21 19.99
C SER A 7 -1.24 28.97 18.62
N VAL A 8 -0.80 29.75 17.63
CA VAL A 8 -1.06 29.59 16.21
C VAL A 8 -0.92 28.11 15.81
N LYS A 9 -2.00 27.48 15.34
CA LYS A 9 -2.02 26.05 14.95
C LYS A 9 -2.04 25.92 13.44
N ALA A 10 -1.06 25.16 12.92
CA ALA A 10 -1.01 24.71 11.54
C ALA A 10 -1.59 23.30 11.42
N ILE A 11 -2.17 22.97 10.27
CA ILE A 11 -2.65 21.62 9.95
C ILE A 11 -2.18 21.23 8.55
N ALA A 12 -1.52 20.07 8.45
CA ALA A 12 -1.00 19.52 7.22
C ALA A 12 -1.85 18.32 6.78
N PHE A 13 -2.25 18.32 5.51
CA PHE A 13 -2.99 17.25 4.86
C PHE A 13 -2.11 16.55 3.83
N PHE A 14 -2.10 15.24 3.89
CA PHE A 14 -1.34 14.39 2.98
C PHE A 14 -2.30 13.61 2.09
N ALA A 15 -2.19 13.79 0.78
CA ALA A 15 -2.92 12.98 -0.18
C ALA A 15 -2.47 11.51 -0.08
N PRO A 16 -3.40 10.55 -0.26
CA PRO A 16 -3.14 9.12 -0.01
C PRO A 16 -2.17 8.48 -1.01
N ASP A 17 -1.97 9.12 -2.15
CA ASP A 17 -1.05 8.73 -3.23
C ASP A 17 0.36 9.29 -3.03
N VAL A 18 0.58 10.23 -2.10
CA VAL A 18 1.92 10.73 -1.78
C VAL A 18 2.73 9.61 -1.11
N PRO A 19 3.91 9.25 -1.62
CA PRO A 19 4.78 8.24 -1.00
C PRO A 19 5.42 8.78 0.27
N ASP A 20 5.91 7.89 1.16
CA ASP A 20 6.77 8.24 2.31
C ASP A 20 6.26 9.43 3.15
N VAL A 21 4.95 9.42 3.43
CA VAL A 21 4.28 10.47 4.20
C VAL A 21 4.88 10.60 5.60
N GLU A 22 5.37 9.50 6.17
CA GLU A 22 6.05 9.49 7.46
C GLU A 22 7.23 10.46 7.49
N SER A 23 8.09 10.44 6.46
CA SER A 23 9.22 11.38 6.37
C SER A 23 8.78 12.83 6.22
N LEU A 24 7.62 13.07 5.58
CA LEU A 24 7.05 14.41 5.50
C LEU A 24 6.50 14.88 6.85
N VAL A 25 5.78 14.00 7.55
CA VAL A 25 5.24 14.25 8.89
C VAL A 25 6.36 14.54 9.89
N GLU A 26 7.47 13.80 9.83
CA GLU A 26 8.66 14.06 10.64
C GLU A 26 9.31 15.41 10.33
N GLY A 27 9.23 15.86 9.07
CA GLY A 27 9.74 17.15 8.61
C GLY A 27 8.84 18.34 8.93
N LEU A 28 7.61 18.13 9.40
CA LEU A 28 6.70 19.23 9.73
C LEU A 28 7.21 20.07 10.90
N LYS A 29 6.90 21.36 10.87
CA LYS A 29 7.21 22.25 12.00
C LYS A 29 6.52 21.77 13.28
N PRO A 30 7.19 21.86 14.44
CA PRO A 30 6.59 21.51 15.73
C PRO A 30 5.27 22.25 15.97
N GLY A 31 4.23 21.50 16.33
CA GLY A 31 2.89 22.05 16.57
C GLY A 31 1.95 21.99 15.36
N THR A 32 2.44 21.52 14.20
CA THR A 32 1.60 21.23 13.03
C THR A 32 0.88 19.91 13.23
N GLN A 33 -0.45 19.91 13.08
CA GLN A 33 -1.26 18.71 13.12
C GLN A 33 -1.20 18.00 11.76
N ALA A 34 -0.79 16.74 11.70
CA ALA A 34 -0.83 15.95 10.48
C ALA A 34 -2.16 15.20 10.32
N VAL A 35 -2.71 15.19 9.10
CA VAL A 35 -3.91 14.44 8.73
C VAL A 35 -3.64 13.70 7.42
N LEU A 36 -3.78 12.38 7.44
CA LEU A 36 -3.68 11.53 6.26
C LEU A 36 -5.06 11.36 5.66
N LEU A 37 -5.22 11.73 4.39
CA LEU A 37 -6.47 11.58 3.66
C LEU A 37 -6.66 10.13 3.22
N THR A 38 -7.92 9.73 3.04
CA THR A 38 -8.28 8.41 2.50
C THR A 38 -8.88 8.56 1.11
N ALA A 39 -8.42 7.74 0.16
CA ALA A 39 -8.86 7.75 -1.23
C ALA A 39 -10.31 7.21 -1.37
N ASN A 40 -11.30 8.10 -1.33
CA ASN A 40 -12.71 7.73 -1.35
C ASN A 40 -13.61 8.69 -2.16
N GLY A 41 -13.03 9.67 -2.85
CA GLY A 41 -13.75 10.65 -3.66
C GLY A 41 -14.47 11.73 -2.84
N LYS A 42 -14.15 11.85 -1.55
CA LYS A 42 -14.68 12.85 -0.61
C LYS A 42 -13.56 13.53 0.20
N GLU A 43 -12.42 13.75 -0.44
CA GLU A 43 -11.21 14.21 0.26
C GLU A 43 -11.31 15.68 0.69
N LEU A 44 -12.07 16.52 -0.03
CA LEU A 44 -12.36 17.89 0.41
C LEU A 44 -13.30 17.93 1.63
N GLU A 45 -14.25 16.99 1.74
CA GLU A 45 -15.07 16.83 2.94
C GLU A 45 -14.25 16.37 4.14
N GLN A 46 -13.24 15.50 3.93
CA GLN A 46 -12.31 15.08 4.99
C GLN A 46 -11.51 16.27 5.53
N ILE A 47 -10.98 17.12 4.64
CA ILE A 47 -10.31 18.36 5.04
C ILE A 47 -11.27 19.25 5.84
N GLY A 48 -12.47 19.49 5.32
CA GLY A 48 -13.49 20.32 5.99
C GLY A 48 -13.89 19.78 7.37
N GLU A 49 -13.97 18.46 7.55
CA GLU A 49 -14.27 17.84 8.85
C GLU A 49 -13.12 18.00 9.84
N ALA A 50 -11.87 17.80 9.40
CA ALA A 50 -10.69 17.98 10.25
C ALA A 50 -10.55 19.43 10.74
N LEU A 51 -10.90 20.41 9.89
CA LEU A 51 -10.88 21.82 10.26
C LEU A 51 -11.90 22.21 11.33
N LYS A 52 -12.93 21.39 11.61
CA LYS A 52 -13.89 21.67 12.70
C LYS A 52 -13.31 21.44 14.10
N GLY A 53 -12.17 20.75 14.19
CA GLY A 53 -11.56 20.36 15.46
C GLY A 53 -10.94 21.53 16.24
N ASP A 54 -10.54 22.60 15.55
CA ASP A 54 -9.87 23.76 16.15
C ASP A 54 -9.94 25.00 15.22
N THR A 55 -9.30 26.10 15.61
CA THR A 55 -9.08 27.26 14.74
C THR A 55 -7.64 27.27 14.22
N TYR A 56 -7.48 27.14 12.91
CA TYR A 56 -6.16 27.04 12.26
C TYR A 56 -5.80 28.35 11.55
N SER A 57 -4.53 28.73 11.64
CA SER A 57 -3.96 29.88 10.92
C SER A 57 -3.32 29.50 9.60
N SER A 58 -3.04 28.22 9.40
CA SER A 58 -2.53 27.73 8.13
C SER A 58 -2.99 26.31 7.84
N ILE A 59 -3.24 26.06 6.57
CA ILE A 59 -3.39 24.73 5.98
C ILE A 59 -2.13 24.47 5.16
N GLU A 60 -1.55 23.29 5.30
CA GLU A 60 -0.52 22.78 4.40
C GLU A 60 -1.09 21.58 3.64
N ILE A 61 -0.96 21.55 2.31
CA ILE A 61 -1.47 20.47 1.47
C ILE A 61 -0.29 19.85 0.74
N PHE A 62 -0.04 18.57 0.98
CA PHE A 62 0.97 17.76 0.30
C PHE A 62 0.28 16.81 -0.66
N SER A 63 0.53 16.99 -1.95
CA SER A 63 -0.15 16.26 -3.02
C SER A 63 0.72 16.21 -4.27
N HIS A 64 0.48 15.24 -5.15
CA HIS A 64 0.97 15.37 -6.52
C HIS A 64 0.38 16.61 -7.19
N GLY A 65 1.20 17.30 -7.97
CA GLY A 65 0.84 18.56 -8.63
C GLY A 65 1.17 18.60 -10.11
N SER A 66 0.45 19.48 -10.81
CA SER A 66 0.77 19.97 -12.16
C SER A 66 0.19 21.39 -12.33
N PRO A 67 0.55 22.15 -13.38
CA PRO A 67 0.04 23.52 -13.58
C PRO A 67 -1.48 23.62 -13.42
N GLY A 68 -1.92 24.31 -12.36
CA GLY A 68 -3.33 24.53 -12.05
C GLY A 68 -4.10 23.31 -11.54
N SER A 69 -3.41 22.31 -10.97
CA SER A 69 -4.04 21.07 -10.47
C SER A 69 -3.31 20.47 -9.28
N ILE A 70 -4.06 19.93 -8.33
CA ILE A 70 -3.59 19.07 -7.23
C ILE A 70 -4.38 17.75 -7.20
N GLN A 71 -3.72 16.66 -6.80
CA GLN A 71 -4.34 15.35 -6.63
C GLN A 71 -4.46 15.01 -5.14
N LEU A 72 -5.69 14.90 -4.62
CA LEU A 72 -5.98 14.62 -3.22
C LEU A 72 -6.42 13.16 -2.98
N GLY A 73 -6.03 12.22 -3.84
CA GLY A 73 -6.52 10.84 -3.81
C GLY A 73 -7.39 10.50 -5.02
N LEU A 74 -8.70 10.28 -4.86
CA LEU A 74 -9.61 10.12 -6.01
C LEU A 74 -10.18 11.46 -6.50
N THR A 75 -10.06 12.52 -5.69
CA THR A 75 -10.44 13.89 -6.07
C THR A 75 -9.24 14.62 -6.67
N GLY A 76 -9.28 14.86 -7.98
CA GLY A 76 -8.40 15.82 -8.65
C GLY A 76 -9.05 17.20 -8.63
N LEU A 77 -8.42 18.18 -7.99
CA LEU A 77 -8.90 19.57 -7.96
C LEU A 77 -8.07 20.41 -8.93
N ASN A 78 -8.70 21.03 -9.92
CA ASN A 78 -8.01 21.76 -10.98
C ASN A 78 -8.78 23.00 -11.44
N ALA A 79 -8.13 23.80 -12.29
CA ALA A 79 -8.69 25.05 -12.81
C ALA A 79 -10.07 24.90 -13.48
N ASP A 80 -10.39 23.74 -14.07
CA ASP A 80 -11.64 23.51 -14.78
C ASP A 80 -12.81 23.12 -13.85
N ASN A 81 -12.51 22.49 -12.71
CA ASN A 81 -13.53 21.93 -11.81
C ASN A 81 -13.63 22.63 -10.44
N LEU A 82 -12.70 23.54 -10.13
CA LEU A 82 -12.58 24.21 -8.84
C LEU A 82 -13.90 24.88 -8.38
N ASP A 83 -14.61 25.52 -9.30
CA ASP A 83 -15.90 26.17 -9.00
C ASP A 83 -17.02 25.19 -8.62
N GLY A 84 -16.94 23.93 -9.07
CA GLY A 84 -17.86 22.87 -8.69
C GLY A 84 -17.76 22.51 -7.20
N TYR A 85 -16.60 22.79 -6.58
CA TYR A 85 -16.33 22.55 -5.16
C TYR A 85 -16.46 23.80 -4.28
N ALA A 86 -17.03 24.88 -4.83
CA ALA A 86 -17.21 26.13 -4.08
C ALA A 86 -17.91 25.94 -2.72
N PRO A 87 -18.96 25.11 -2.55
CA PRO A 87 -19.60 24.90 -1.25
C PRO A 87 -18.64 24.35 -0.18
N GLN A 88 -17.80 23.38 -0.55
CA GLN A 88 -16.81 22.78 0.35
C GLN A 88 -15.69 23.78 0.69
N LEU A 89 -15.17 24.50 -0.31
CA LEU A 89 -14.06 25.43 -0.13
C LEU A 89 -14.47 26.69 0.66
N GLN A 90 -15.68 27.21 0.41
CA GLN A 90 -16.25 28.32 1.19
C GLN A 90 -16.55 27.92 2.64
N GLN A 91 -16.80 26.63 2.91
CA GLN A 91 -16.92 26.17 4.28
C GLN A 91 -15.59 26.32 5.04
N TRP A 92 -14.45 26.09 4.39
CA TRP A 92 -13.13 26.27 5.03
C TRP A 92 -12.94 27.70 5.51
N GLN A 93 -13.39 28.70 4.73
CA GLN A 93 -13.35 30.11 5.13
C GLN A 93 -13.96 30.35 6.51
N THR A 94 -15.05 29.66 6.83
CA THR A 94 -15.76 29.83 8.12
C THR A 94 -15.08 29.13 9.29
N LEU A 95 -14.14 28.23 9.00
CA LEU A 95 -13.42 27.41 10.00
C LEU A 95 -12.00 27.92 10.25
N LEU A 96 -11.45 28.70 9.33
CA LEU A 96 -10.10 29.26 9.42
C LEU A 96 -10.05 30.55 10.24
N ALA A 97 -8.88 30.83 10.82
CA ALA A 97 -8.60 32.11 11.44
C ALA A 97 -8.65 33.24 10.39
N PRO A 98 -9.00 34.48 10.77
CA PRO A 98 -8.86 35.64 9.88
C PRO A 98 -7.41 35.80 9.41
N GLY A 99 -7.20 35.88 8.09
CA GLY A 99 -5.86 35.94 7.49
C GLY A 99 -5.12 34.60 7.57
N ALA A 100 -5.83 33.48 7.53
CA ALA A 100 -5.18 32.18 7.43
C ALA A 100 -4.56 31.97 6.05
N ASP A 101 -3.46 31.23 6.02
CA ASP A 101 -2.74 30.86 4.80
C ASP A 101 -3.08 29.44 4.34
N ILE A 102 -2.98 29.18 3.04
CA ILE A 102 -2.95 27.81 2.49
C ILE A 102 -1.64 27.66 1.71
N LEU A 103 -0.80 26.75 2.18
CA LEU A 103 0.47 26.37 1.57
C LEU A 103 0.26 25.07 0.78
N VAL A 104 0.44 25.12 -0.54
CA VAL A 104 0.21 23.99 -1.43
C VAL A 104 1.55 23.46 -1.95
N TYR A 105 1.99 22.35 -1.37
CA TYR A 105 3.15 21.58 -1.78
C TYR A 105 2.71 20.52 -2.81
N GLY A 106 3.02 20.80 -4.06
CA GLY A 106 2.83 19.90 -5.18
C GLY A 106 3.58 20.44 -6.38
N CYS A 107 4.18 19.55 -7.17
CA CYS A 107 5.04 19.98 -8.27
C CYS A 107 4.31 20.90 -9.25
N GLY A 108 4.81 22.12 -9.44
CA GLY A 108 4.36 23.03 -10.48
C GLY A 108 2.90 23.49 -10.37
N VAL A 109 2.25 23.37 -9.20
CA VAL A 109 0.83 23.74 -9.03
C VAL A 109 0.54 25.18 -9.48
N ALA A 110 1.45 26.11 -9.17
CA ALA A 110 1.37 27.50 -9.56
C ALA A 110 2.23 27.86 -10.77
N ALA A 111 2.71 26.87 -11.52
CA ALA A 111 3.42 27.12 -12.75
C ALA A 111 2.47 27.64 -13.84
N GLU A 112 3.02 28.49 -14.70
CA GLU A 112 2.32 29.09 -15.84
C GLU A 112 1.10 29.95 -15.44
N VAL A 113 0.46 30.55 -16.44
CA VAL A 113 -0.72 31.40 -16.23
C VAL A 113 -1.89 30.60 -15.66
N VAL A 114 -2.01 29.31 -15.99
CA VAL A 114 -3.08 28.45 -15.47
C VAL A 114 -2.90 28.16 -13.98
N GLY A 115 -1.67 27.93 -13.51
CA GLY A 115 -1.38 27.71 -12.10
C GLY A 115 -1.61 28.96 -11.26
N GLU A 116 -1.15 30.13 -11.72
CA GLU A 116 -1.43 31.41 -11.06
C GLU A 116 -2.93 31.70 -10.96
N ALA A 117 -3.69 31.43 -12.03
CA ALA A 117 -5.15 31.60 -12.03
C ALA A 117 -5.84 30.63 -11.06
N PHE A 118 -5.38 29.37 -11.01
CA PHE A 118 -5.89 28.35 -10.10
C PHE A 118 -5.73 28.76 -8.63
N ILE A 119 -4.51 29.14 -8.21
CA ILE A 119 -4.29 29.54 -6.81
C ILE A 119 -5.01 30.84 -6.45
N SER A 120 -5.14 31.79 -7.40
CA SER A 120 -5.93 33.00 -7.19
C SER A 120 -7.40 32.69 -6.98
N ARG A 121 -7.96 31.75 -7.77
CA ARG A 121 -9.35 31.33 -7.62
C ARG A 121 -9.56 30.53 -6.33
N LEU A 122 -8.60 29.69 -5.94
CA LEU A 122 -8.63 28.95 -4.68
C LEU A 122 -8.71 29.93 -3.50
N GLY A 123 -7.84 30.95 -3.47
CA GLY A 123 -7.86 31.99 -2.44
C GLY A 123 -9.17 32.78 -2.40
N GLN A 124 -9.80 33.04 -3.55
CA GLN A 124 -11.13 33.69 -3.58
C GLN A 124 -12.23 32.82 -2.97
N LEU A 125 -12.17 31.50 -3.14
CA LEU A 125 -13.18 30.57 -2.64
C LEU A 125 -12.99 30.27 -1.16
N THR A 126 -11.75 30.18 -0.68
CA THR A 126 -11.43 29.89 0.72
C THR A 126 -11.31 31.16 1.57
N GLY A 127 -11.17 32.32 0.94
CA GLY A 127 -10.89 33.59 1.62
C GLY A 127 -9.50 33.66 2.28
N ALA A 128 -8.60 32.73 1.93
CA ALA A 128 -7.26 32.61 2.46
C ALA A 128 -6.22 33.13 1.46
N ASP A 129 -5.07 33.52 1.99
CA ASP A 129 -3.89 33.82 1.18
C ASP A 129 -3.19 32.49 0.81
N ILE A 130 -2.68 32.36 -0.41
CA ILE A 130 -2.23 31.07 -0.97
C ILE A 130 -0.76 31.18 -1.35
N ALA A 131 0.05 30.18 -1.00
CA ALA A 131 1.40 29.99 -1.53
C ALA A 131 1.51 28.61 -2.18
N ALA A 132 2.15 28.52 -3.34
CA ALA A 132 2.31 27.26 -4.06
C ALA A 132 3.61 27.22 -4.87
N SER A 133 4.12 26.02 -5.13
CA SER A 133 5.32 25.82 -5.94
C SER A 133 5.04 26.00 -7.43
N ASN A 134 5.99 26.55 -8.17
CA ASN A 134 5.97 26.60 -9.65
C ASN A 134 6.98 25.66 -10.33
N ASN A 135 7.62 24.77 -9.57
CA ASN A 135 8.67 23.87 -10.05
C ASN A 135 8.56 22.49 -9.38
N LEU A 136 9.60 21.64 -9.48
CA LEU A 136 9.60 20.37 -8.77
C LEU A 136 9.63 20.62 -7.25
N THR A 137 8.67 20.04 -6.53
CA THR A 137 8.60 20.09 -5.07
C THR A 137 9.10 18.77 -4.48
N GLY A 138 10.03 18.82 -3.52
CA GLY A 138 10.53 17.64 -2.79
C GLY A 138 12.05 17.52 -2.75
N ASN A 139 12.57 16.33 -3.00
CA ASN A 139 13.98 16.00 -2.79
C ASN A 139 14.94 16.79 -3.72
N ALA A 140 15.90 17.48 -3.12
CA ALA A 140 16.90 18.28 -3.83
C ALA A 140 17.85 17.49 -4.74
N SER A 141 18.14 16.23 -4.44
CA SER A 141 18.94 15.36 -5.31
C SER A 141 18.20 14.97 -6.59
N GLN A 142 16.86 15.04 -6.57
CA GLN A 142 15.99 14.86 -7.74
C GLN A 142 15.67 16.19 -8.44
N GLY A 143 16.26 17.30 -7.98
CA GLY A 143 16.07 18.64 -8.56
C GLY A 143 14.85 19.39 -8.05
N GLY A 144 14.18 18.90 -7.00
CA GLY A 144 13.10 19.62 -6.35
C GLY A 144 13.55 20.47 -5.15
N ASP A 145 12.65 21.30 -4.62
CA ASP A 145 12.84 21.95 -3.33
C ASP A 145 11.50 22.13 -2.59
N TRP A 146 11.51 22.76 -1.43
CA TRP A 146 10.30 23.00 -0.61
C TRP A 146 9.83 24.46 -0.65
N ASN A 147 10.32 25.25 -1.61
CA ASN A 147 9.95 26.64 -1.76
C ASN A 147 8.56 26.74 -2.40
N LEU A 148 7.84 27.80 -2.01
CA LEU A 148 6.56 28.17 -2.60
C LEU A 148 6.74 29.54 -3.24
N GLU A 149 7.10 29.55 -4.52
CA GLU A 149 7.56 30.76 -5.21
C GLU A 149 6.44 31.72 -5.57
N VAL A 150 5.21 31.22 -5.69
CA VAL A 150 4.07 31.98 -6.16
C VAL A 150 3.08 32.15 -5.01
N VAL A 151 2.71 33.41 -4.75
CA VAL A 151 1.84 33.78 -3.64
C VAL A 151 0.69 34.67 -4.11
N THR A 152 -0.46 34.51 -3.47
CA THR A 152 -1.61 35.42 -3.58
C THR A 152 -1.96 35.95 -2.20
N GLY A 153 -1.91 37.26 -2.03
CA GLY A 153 -2.11 37.91 -0.72
C GLY A 153 -0.80 38.05 0.07
N ASN A 154 -0.91 38.12 1.40
CA ASN A 154 0.25 38.20 2.28
C ASN A 154 0.39 36.88 3.03
N ILE A 155 1.55 36.22 2.92
CA ILE A 155 1.78 34.98 3.64
C ILE A 155 2.40 35.31 5.00
N GLU A 156 1.60 35.25 6.06
CA GLU A 156 2.07 35.50 7.44
C GLU A 156 2.72 34.27 8.07
N THR A 157 2.32 33.09 7.62
CA THR A 157 2.88 31.81 8.05
C THR A 157 4.29 31.67 7.51
N VAL A 158 5.24 31.28 8.35
CA VAL A 158 6.57 30.90 7.85
C VAL A 158 6.40 29.57 7.11
N PRO A 159 6.56 29.50 5.78
CA PRO A 159 6.57 28.22 5.08
C PRO A 159 7.76 27.39 5.60
N GLY A 160 7.69 26.08 5.55
CA GLY A 160 8.87 25.27 5.85
C GLY A 160 8.52 23.93 6.42
N ILE A 161 8.56 22.95 5.55
CA ILE A 161 8.84 21.57 5.89
C ILE A 161 10.37 21.37 5.82
N GLU A 162 10.93 20.63 6.77
CA GLU A 162 12.35 20.20 6.78
C GLU A 162 12.44 18.68 6.59
N ALA A 163 11.88 18.17 5.49
CA ALA A 163 11.84 16.74 5.20
C ALA A 163 13.12 16.25 4.51
N ALA A 164 14.26 16.32 5.23
CA ALA A 164 15.56 15.90 4.71
C ALA A 164 15.63 14.40 4.36
N ASN A 165 14.77 13.59 4.99
CA ASN A 165 14.69 12.15 4.75
C ASN A 165 13.78 11.77 3.58
N TYR A 166 12.96 12.70 3.08
CA TYR A 166 12.06 12.43 1.98
C TYR A 166 12.82 12.18 0.68
N GLN A 167 12.73 10.98 0.12
CA GLN A 167 13.52 10.57 -1.06
C GLN A 167 12.81 10.78 -2.40
N HIS A 168 11.62 11.41 -2.41
CA HIS A 168 10.76 11.53 -3.58
C HIS A 168 10.53 12.99 -4.00
N THR A 169 9.83 13.18 -5.11
CA THR A 169 9.25 14.47 -5.52
C THR A 169 7.74 14.32 -5.59
N LEU A 170 7.01 15.42 -5.42
CA LEU A 170 5.54 15.43 -5.51
C LEU A 170 5.06 15.56 -6.97
N ALA A 171 5.78 14.96 -7.91
CA ALA A 171 5.47 15.01 -9.33
C ALA A 171 4.40 13.99 -9.65
N SER A 172 3.35 14.36 -10.38
CA SER A 172 2.35 13.38 -10.82
C SER A 172 2.96 12.32 -11.74
N PRO A 173 2.45 11.08 -11.72
CA PRO A 173 2.69 10.12 -12.78
C PRO A 173 2.34 10.69 -14.15
N VAL A 174 3.17 10.42 -15.14
CA VAL A 174 2.98 10.85 -16.52
C VAL A 174 2.53 9.65 -17.35
N ALA A 175 1.25 9.65 -17.71
CA ALA A 175 0.70 8.71 -18.68
C ALA A 175 1.06 9.13 -20.11
N ASN A 176 1.75 8.26 -20.84
CA ASN A 176 2.15 8.45 -22.21
C ASN A 176 1.22 7.67 -23.14
N PRO A 177 0.56 8.32 -24.13
CA PRO A 177 -0.37 7.63 -25.00
C PRO A 177 0.23 6.43 -25.73
N ASP A 178 -0.32 5.25 -25.48
CA ASP A 178 0.01 4.06 -26.26
C ASP A 178 -0.52 4.14 -27.68
N LYS A 179 0.32 3.73 -28.64
CA LYS A 179 -0.06 3.68 -30.05
C LYS A 179 0.36 2.37 -30.69
N ILE A 180 -0.62 1.60 -31.15
CA ILE A 180 -0.41 0.42 -31.99
C ILE A 180 -1.36 0.43 -33.18
N ALA A 181 -0.86 0.02 -34.35
CA ALA A 181 -1.67 -0.17 -35.55
C ALA A 181 -2.08 -1.65 -35.66
N ILE A 182 -3.38 -1.91 -35.74
CA ILE A 182 -3.94 -3.27 -35.81
C ILE A 182 -4.59 -3.48 -37.17
N ALA A 183 -4.13 -4.48 -37.91
CA ALA A 183 -4.75 -4.85 -39.18
C ALA A 183 -6.16 -5.44 -38.96
N ARG A 184 -7.07 -5.18 -39.90
CA ARG A 184 -8.41 -5.77 -39.86
C ARG A 184 -8.30 -7.30 -39.90
N GLY A 185 -8.95 -7.97 -38.93
CA GLY A 185 -8.92 -9.43 -38.82
C GLY A 185 -7.75 -9.98 -38.01
N SER A 186 -6.91 -9.13 -37.42
CA SER A 186 -5.93 -9.57 -36.41
C SER A 186 -6.61 -10.21 -35.21
N ALA A 187 -5.92 -11.14 -34.56
CA ALA A 187 -6.31 -11.63 -33.24
C ALA A 187 -6.29 -10.49 -32.21
N ASN A 188 -6.93 -10.70 -31.06
CA ASN A 188 -6.90 -9.75 -29.95
C ASN A 188 -5.44 -9.49 -29.53
N ILE A 189 -5.08 -8.21 -29.35
CA ILE A 189 -3.75 -7.78 -28.93
C ILE A 189 -3.84 -7.25 -27.50
N LYS A 190 -2.89 -7.65 -26.66
CA LYS A 190 -2.68 -7.05 -25.33
C LYS A 190 -1.68 -5.91 -25.51
N ILE A 191 -2.05 -4.72 -25.03
CA ILE A 191 -1.16 -3.57 -24.92
C ILE A 191 -0.84 -3.44 -23.43
N ASP A 192 0.43 -3.48 -23.09
CA ASP A 192 0.88 -3.11 -21.76
C ASP A 192 0.99 -1.58 -21.74
N VAL A 193 -0.07 -0.93 -21.25
CA VAL A 193 -0.21 0.53 -21.27
C VAL A 193 0.56 1.22 -20.15
N LEU A 194 1.27 0.46 -19.32
CA LEU A 194 2.09 1.01 -18.23
C LEU A 194 3.58 1.03 -18.60
N VAL A 195 3.97 0.41 -19.72
CA VAL A 195 5.38 0.17 -20.06
C VAL A 195 6.12 1.44 -20.47
N ASN A 196 5.40 2.41 -21.04
CA ASN A 196 5.91 3.70 -21.51
C ASN A 196 5.50 4.84 -20.59
N ASP A 197 4.67 4.59 -19.58
CA ASP A 197 4.34 5.56 -18.56
C ASP A 197 5.55 5.77 -17.63
N THR A 198 5.70 6.99 -17.13
CA THR A 198 6.77 7.31 -16.20
C THR A 198 6.18 7.80 -14.91
N ASP A 199 6.63 7.21 -13.82
CA ASP A 199 6.34 7.66 -12.48
C ASP A 199 7.66 7.83 -11.71
N ALA A 200 7.83 9.00 -11.12
CA ALA A 200 9.08 9.42 -10.51
C ALA A 200 9.30 8.80 -9.12
N ASP A 201 8.23 8.33 -8.47
CA ASP A 201 8.30 7.73 -7.13
C ASP A 201 8.09 6.21 -7.08
N ALA A 202 7.74 5.60 -8.22
CA ALA A 202 7.63 4.16 -8.45
C ALA A 202 6.48 3.49 -7.69
N ASP A 203 5.36 4.20 -7.55
CA ASP A 203 4.09 3.66 -7.12
C ASP A 203 3.52 2.62 -8.12
N ARG A 204 2.39 2.00 -7.74
CA ARG A 204 1.67 1.08 -8.63
C ARG A 204 0.65 1.85 -9.44
N LEU A 205 1.02 2.19 -10.67
CA LEU A 205 0.08 2.73 -11.66
C LEU A 205 -1.10 1.78 -11.90
N LYS A 206 -2.30 2.35 -11.89
CA LYS A 206 -3.55 1.66 -12.22
C LYS A 206 -4.25 2.38 -13.35
N ILE A 207 -4.78 1.60 -14.30
CA ILE A 207 -5.61 2.13 -15.38
C ILE A 207 -7.01 2.36 -14.82
N SER A 208 -7.37 3.62 -14.60
CA SER A 208 -8.68 3.99 -14.06
C SER A 208 -9.76 4.07 -15.13
N ASN A 209 -9.41 4.47 -16.36
CA ASN A 209 -10.32 4.54 -17.49
C ASN A 209 -9.59 4.43 -18.85
N ILE A 210 -10.35 4.21 -19.92
CA ILE A 210 -9.87 4.36 -21.30
C ILE A 210 -10.58 5.59 -21.87
N VAL A 211 -9.83 6.65 -22.14
CA VAL A 211 -10.38 7.93 -22.59
C VAL A 211 -10.82 7.89 -24.07
N ALA A 212 -10.23 7.00 -24.89
CA ALA A 212 -10.55 6.87 -26.31
C ALA A 212 -10.78 5.41 -26.73
N ALA A 213 -11.99 5.09 -27.20
CA ALA A 213 -12.29 3.79 -27.79
C ALA A 213 -11.82 3.71 -29.25
N PRO A 214 -11.37 2.54 -29.74
CA PRO A 214 -11.03 2.38 -31.15
C PRO A 214 -12.27 2.61 -32.04
N THR A 215 -12.11 3.34 -33.15
CA THR A 215 -13.20 3.61 -34.12
C THR A 215 -13.83 2.33 -34.68
N ASN A 216 -13.07 1.22 -34.69
CA ASN A 216 -13.54 -0.11 -35.07
C ASN A 216 -13.03 -1.13 -34.05
N GLY A 217 -13.91 -1.62 -33.16
CA GLY A 217 -13.59 -2.66 -32.17
C GLY A 217 -13.99 -2.29 -30.75
N THR A 218 -13.45 -3.02 -29.78
CA THR A 218 -13.64 -2.78 -28.34
C THR A 218 -12.27 -2.74 -27.66
N ALA A 219 -12.09 -1.84 -26.71
CA ALA A 219 -10.97 -1.86 -25.78
C ALA A 219 -11.50 -2.12 -24.37
N THR A 220 -10.86 -3.01 -23.62
CA THR A 220 -11.25 -3.36 -22.26
C THR A 220 -10.04 -3.25 -21.34
N VAL A 221 -10.23 -2.70 -20.15
CA VAL A 221 -9.25 -2.76 -19.07
C VAL A 221 -9.49 -4.08 -18.34
N ASN A 222 -8.49 -4.96 -18.35
CA ASN A 222 -8.60 -6.25 -17.65
C ASN A 222 -7.57 -6.32 -16.54
N ASP A 223 -7.98 -5.95 -15.33
CA ASP A 223 -7.25 -6.38 -14.14
C ASP A 223 -7.44 -7.89 -13.94
N SER A 224 -6.42 -8.53 -13.39
CA SER A 224 -6.39 -9.98 -13.22
C SER A 224 -6.42 -10.36 -11.75
N ILE A 225 -7.25 -11.34 -11.41
CA ILE A 225 -7.26 -11.97 -10.08
C ILE A 225 -6.53 -13.29 -10.19
N TYR A 226 -5.52 -13.51 -9.35
CA TYR A 226 -4.88 -14.81 -9.23
C TYR A 226 -5.43 -15.55 -8.03
N VAL A 227 -5.73 -16.83 -8.20
CA VAL A 227 -6.26 -17.70 -7.14
C VAL A 227 -5.37 -18.92 -6.99
N GLY A 228 -5.02 -19.24 -5.75
CA GLY A 228 -4.23 -20.41 -5.37
C GLY A 228 -4.98 -21.30 -4.38
N GLY A 229 -4.69 -22.60 -4.35
CA GLY A 229 -5.26 -23.51 -3.35
C GLY A 229 -5.16 -24.99 -3.70
N ASP A 230 -6.04 -25.80 -3.11
CA ASP A 230 -6.09 -27.27 -3.26
C ASP A 230 -7.04 -27.73 -4.40
N PHE A 231 -7.49 -26.84 -5.27
CA PHE A 231 -8.44 -27.17 -6.35
C PHE A 231 -7.76 -27.80 -7.57
N THR A 232 -8.51 -28.61 -8.32
CA THR A 232 -8.06 -29.19 -9.62
C THR A 232 -8.83 -28.65 -10.81
N SER A 233 -9.87 -27.86 -10.57
CA SER A 233 -10.68 -27.20 -11.59
C SER A 233 -11.30 -25.92 -11.06
N ILE A 234 -11.53 -24.95 -11.94
CA ILE A 234 -12.24 -23.70 -11.63
C ILE A 234 -12.98 -23.21 -12.87
N GLY A 235 -14.20 -22.69 -12.72
CA GLY A 235 -15.02 -22.23 -13.85
C GLY A 235 -15.28 -23.30 -14.92
N GLY A 236 -15.23 -24.59 -14.56
CA GLY A 236 -15.37 -25.71 -15.50
C GLY A 236 -14.11 -26.06 -16.29
N LEU A 237 -13.00 -25.34 -16.11
CA LEU A 237 -11.72 -25.60 -16.76
C LEU A 237 -10.76 -26.31 -15.80
N GLU A 238 -10.04 -27.33 -16.27
CA GLU A 238 -9.00 -27.99 -15.50
C GLU A 238 -7.84 -27.02 -15.25
N ARG A 239 -7.64 -26.67 -13.99
CA ARG A 239 -6.59 -25.77 -13.52
C ARG A 239 -6.14 -26.29 -12.18
N ASN A 240 -4.95 -26.87 -12.15
CA ASN A 240 -4.40 -27.44 -10.93
C ASN A 240 -3.78 -26.34 -10.08
N ARG A 241 -4.43 -26.08 -8.93
CA ARG A 241 -3.92 -25.37 -7.76
C ARG A 241 -3.66 -23.88 -7.93
N ILE A 242 -3.66 -23.39 -9.16
CA ILE A 242 -3.53 -21.98 -9.49
C ILE A 242 -4.29 -21.66 -10.77
N ALA A 243 -4.96 -20.51 -10.78
CA ALA A 243 -5.63 -19.97 -11.95
C ALA A 243 -5.59 -18.43 -11.95
N LYS A 244 -5.83 -17.86 -13.12
CA LYS A 244 -5.98 -16.44 -13.35
C LYS A 244 -7.40 -16.18 -13.84
N LEU A 245 -8.08 -15.22 -13.25
CA LEU A 245 -9.46 -14.84 -13.54
C LEU A 245 -9.51 -13.39 -14.01
N ASN A 246 -10.43 -13.09 -14.92
CA ASN A 246 -10.75 -11.71 -15.28
C ASN A 246 -11.48 -11.05 -14.11
N SER A 247 -10.99 -9.89 -13.66
CA SER A 247 -11.59 -9.16 -12.53
C SER A 247 -13.02 -8.67 -12.79
N SER A 248 -13.37 -8.41 -14.05
CA SER A 248 -14.67 -7.85 -14.44
C SER A 248 -15.81 -8.85 -14.38
N ASP A 249 -15.56 -10.13 -14.66
CA ASP A 249 -16.61 -11.14 -14.81
C ASP A 249 -16.27 -12.50 -14.16
N GLY A 250 -15.08 -12.65 -13.58
CA GLY A 250 -14.63 -13.88 -12.92
C GLY A 250 -14.32 -15.05 -13.85
N SER A 251 -14.37 -14.84 -15.18
CA SER A 251 -14.05 -15.89 -16.15
C SER A 251 -12.58 -16.30 -16.09
N VAL A 252 -12.29 -17.58 -16.32
CA VAL A 252 -10.92 -18.14 -16.23
C VAL A 252 -10.11 -17.81 -17.49
N ASP A 253 -8.89 -17.29 -17.32
CA ASP A 253 -7.93 -17.12 -18.42
C ASP A 253 -7.42 -18.49 -18.88
N ALA A 254 -7.83 -18.89 -20.08
CA ALA A 254 -7.47 -20.18 -20.65
C ALA A 254 -6.00 -20.28 -21.10
N ALA A 255 -5.28 -19.15 -21.25
CA ALA A 255 -3.87 -19.17 -21.63
C ALA A 255 -2.94 -19.43 -20.43
N PHE A 256 -3.33 -18.96 -19.24
CA PHE A 256 -2.54 -19.14 -18.02
C PHE A 256 -2.74 -20.54 -17.43
N ASN A 257 -1.74 -21.42 -17.54
CA ASN A 257 -1.78 -22.77 -16.99
C ASN A 257 -0.44 -23.24 -16.41
N PRO A 258 -0.08 -22.82 -15.19
CA PRO A 258 1.14 -23.28 -14.52
C PRO A 258 1.08 -24.75 -14.10
N ASN A 259 -0.11 -25.31 -13.87
CA ASN A 259 -0.30 -26.72 -13.55
C ASN A 259 0.58 -27.23 -12.38
N ALA A 260 0.48 -26.61 -11.20
CA ALA A 260 1.28 -27.01 -10.04
C ALA A 260 0.88 -28.43 -9.58
N ASP A 261 1.87 -29.24 -9.21
CA ASP A 261 1.65 -30.64 -8.79
C ASP A 261 1.04 -30.78 -7.39
N ARG A 262 1.21 -29.76 -6.52
CA ARG A 262 0.64 -29.70 -5.17
C ARG A 262 0.17 -28.28 -4.83
N ILE A 263 -0.31 -28.09 -3.60
CA ILE A 263 -1.01 -26.89 -3.15
C ILE A 263 -0.16 -25.62 -3.34
N VAL A 264 -0.79 -24.56 -3.83
CA VAL A 264 -0.26 -23.19 -3.79
C VAL A 264 -0.88 -22.48 -2.59
N TYR A 265 -0.04 -22.05 -1.64
CA TYR A 265 -0.45 -21.38 -0.41
C TYR A 265 -0.46 -19.86 -0.54
N SER A 266 0.47 -19.30 -1.32
CA SER A 266 0.67 -17.85 -1.43
C SER A 266 0.94 -17.43 -2.87
N ILE A 267 0.43 -16.26 -3.23
CA ILE A 267 0.66 -15.60 -4.52
C ILE A 267 0.90 -14.12 -4.24
N ALA A 268 2.01 -13.59 -4.73
CA ALA A 268 2.30 -12.16 -4.73
C ALA A 268 2.73 -11.75 -6.15
N LEU A 269 2.38 -10.53 -6.58
CA LEU A 269 2.74 -10.03 -7.91
C LEU A 269 3.92 -9.08 -7.83
N ASP A 270 4.92 -9.28 -8.70
CA ASP A 270 5.98 -8.29 -8.88
C ASP A 270 5.48 -7.01 -9.57
N LYS A 271 6.35 -6.00 -9.69
CA LYS A 271 6.01 -4.71 -10.33
C LYS A 271 5.58 -4.85 -11.80
N SER A 272 5.95 -5.95 -12.47
CA SER A 272 5.55 -6.26 -13.83
C SER A 272 4.29 -7.14 -13.91
N GLY A 273 3.61 -7.39 -12.79
CA GLY A 273 2.40 -8.21 -12.73
C GLY A 273 2.62 -9.72 -12.88
N ASN A 274 3.87 -10.19 -12.79
CA ASN A 274 4.19 -11.62 -12.81
C ASN A 274 4.07 -12.21 -11.40
N PRO A 275 3.38 -13.36 -11.24
CA PRO A 275 3.21 -13.96 -9.93
C PRO A 275 4.47 -14.69 -9.46
N ILE A 276 4.89 -14.39 -8.23
CA ILE A 276 5.74 -15.27 -7.41
C ILE A 276 4.80 -16.05 -6.49
N VAL A 277 4.94 -17.37 -6.51
CA VAL A 277 4.02 -18.28 -5.83
C VAL A 277 4.78 -19.17 -4.86
N GLY A 278 4.20 -19.41 -3.69
CA GLY A 278 4.71 -20.26 -2.63
C GLY A 278 3.74 -21.39 -2.31
N GLY A 279 4.23 -22.58 -1.98
CA GLY A 279 3.37 -23.75 -1.75
C GLY A 279 4.06 -25.01 -1.24
N ASP A 280 3.39 -26.14 -1.43
CA ASP A 280 3.87 -27.52 -1.23
C ASP A 280 4.31 -28.18 -2.56
N PHE A 281 4.27 -27.45 -3.69
CA PHE A 281 4.61 -28.00 -5.00
C PHE A 281 6.10 -28.28 -5.16
N THR A 282 6.42 -29.23 -6.04
CA THR A 282 7.80 -29.50 -6.51
C THR A 282 7.96 -29.31 -8.01
N ASN A 283 6.84 -29.17 -8.74
CA ASN A 283 6.80 -28.86 -10.16
C ASN A 283 5.69 -27.85 -10.44
N ILE A 284 6.02 -26.84 -11.23
CA ILE A 284 5.07 -25.82 -11.68
C ILE A 284 5.63 -25.12 -12.93
N GLY A 285 4.75 -24.67 -13.82
CA GLY A 285 5.08 -23.91 -15.03
C GLY A 285 6.01 -24.68 -15.98
N GLY A 286 5.93 -26.02 -15.98
CA GLY A 286 6.79 -26.89 -16.80
C GLY A 286 8.22 -27.10 -16.27
N GLN A 287 8.54 -26.62 -15.07
CA GLN A 287 9.87 -26.82 -14.46
C GLN A 287 9.79 -27.42 -13.05
N GLN A 288 10.88 -28.08 -12.64
CA GLN A 288 11.09 -28.44 -11.24
C GLN A 288 11.41 -27.16 -10.46
N ARG A 289 10.52 -26.81 -9.54
CA ARG A 289 10.66 -25.65 -8.65
C ARG A 289 10.11 -26.07 -7.30
N ASN A 290 10.99 -26.19 -6.33
CA ASN A 290 10.63 -26.66 -5.00
C ASN A 290 10.07 -25.50 -4.18
N TYR A 291 8.77 -25.59 -3.88
CA TYR A 291 7.99 -24.76 -2.95
C TYR A 291 7.86 -23.27 -3.27
N ILE A 292 8.64 -22.75 -4.22
CA ILE A 292 8.58 -21.37 -4.68
C ILE A 292 8.96 -21.26 -6.16
N ALA A 293 8.21 -20.45 -6.91
CA ALA A 293 8.47 -20.18 -8.32
C ALA A 293 8.03 -18.76 -8.69
N LYS A 294 8.71 -18.15 -9.67
CA LYS A 294 8.22 -16.99 -10.40
C LYS A 294 7.65 -17.50 -11.72
N LEU A 295 6.47 -17.01 -12.11
CA LEU A 295 5.79 -17.44 -13.33
C LEU A 295 5.57 -16.24 -14.24
N ASN A 296 5.55 -16.49 -15.55
CA ASN A 296 5.10 -15.53 -16.53
C ASN A 296 3.58 -15.31 -16.38
N GLY A 297 3.17 -14.05 -16.19
CA GLY A 297 1.77 -13.69 -15.96
C GLY A 297 0.83 -13.91 -17.16
N SER A 298 1.35 -14.23 -18.35
CA SER A 298 0.56 -14.44 -19.57
C SER A 298 0.20 -15.91 -19.82
N ASP A 299 1.14 -16.83 -19.62
CA ASP A 299 0.99 -18.27 -19.92
C ASP A 299 1.21 -19.18 -18.71
N GLY A 300 1.78 -18.67 -17.61
CA GLY A 300 2.08 -19.45 -16.42
C GLY A 300 3.36 -20.27 -16.49
N ALA A 301 4.19 -20.09 -17.52
CA ALA A 301 5.50 -20.75 -17.61
C ALA A 301 6.42 -20.30 -16.46
N ALA A 302 7.17 -21.23 -15.87
CA ALA A 302 8.10 -20.90 -14.79
C ALA A 302 9.35 -20.21 -15.34
N ASP A 303 9.76 -19.15 -14.65
CA ASP A 303 11.01 -18.43 -14.92
C ASP A 303 12.21 -19.38 -14.70
N ALA A 304 13.04 -19.53 -15.73
CA ALA A 304 14.20 -20.40 -15.72
C ALA A 304 15.34 -19.90 -14.80
N THR A 305 15.45 -18.59 -14.57
CA THR A 305 16.55 -18.00 -13.78
C THR A 305 16.21 -17.88 -12.31
N PHE A 306 14.93 -17.67 -11.97
CA PHE A 306 14.48 -17.60 -10.59
C PHE A 306 14.34 -19.00 -9.99
N ASN A 307 15.33 -19.43 -9.19
CA ASN A 307 15.31 -20.73 -8.53
C ASN A 307 15.84 -20.67 -7.08
N PRO A 308 15.00 -20.24 -6.12
CA PRO A 308 15.38 -20.23 -4.71
C PRO A 308 15.54 -21.64 -4.11
N ASN A 309 14.88 -22.65 -4.68
CA ASN A 309 14.99 -24.05 -4.26
C ASN A 309 14.88 -24.25 -2.73
N ALA A 310 13.79 -23.79 -2.12
CA ALA A 310 13.57 -23.97 -0.70
C ALA A 310 13.56 -25.46 -0.34
N ASN A 311 13.95 -25.82 0.88
CA ASN A 311 13.93 -27.21 1.34
C ASN A 311 12.60 -27.64 2.00
N SER A 312 11.63 -26.73 2.12
CA SER A 312 10.31 -26.99 2.69
C SER A 312 9.32 -25.90 2.24
N TRP A 313 8.08 -26.00 2.71
CA TRP A 313 6.95 -25.15 2.33
C TRP A 313 7.21 -23.66 2.49
N VAL A 314 6.73 -22.88 1.52
CA VAL A 314 6.64 -21.41 1.58
C VAL A 314 5.18 -21.03 1.77
N TYR A 315 4.89 -20.35 2.88
CA TYR A 315 3.53 -20.00 3.30
C TYR A 315 3.15 -18.56 3.01
N SER A 316 4.12 -17.64 2.95
CA SER A 316 3.87 -16.22 2.75
C SER A 316 4.95 -15.58 1.91
N ILE A 317 4.56 -14.65 1.05
CA ILE A 317 5.43 -13.87 0.17
C ILE A 317 4.92 -12.43 0.21
N ALA A 318 5.82 -11.49 0.47
CA ALA A 318 5.58 -10.06 0.32
C ALA A 318 6.79 -9.43 -0.39
N PHE A 319 6.68 -8.19 -0.86
CA PHE A 319 7.78 -7.48 -1.53
C PHE A 319 8.21 -6.26 -0.74
N ASP A 320 9.51 -6.09 -0.57
CA ASP A 320 10.06 -4.82 -0.08
C ASP A 320 9.87 -3.68 -1.11
N PRO A 321 10.12 -2.41 -0.73
CA PRO A 321 9.98 -1.28 -1.65
C PRO A 321 10.83 -1.40 -2.93
N GLU A 322 11.99 -2.08 -2.85
CA GLU A 322 12.86 -2.35 -4.00
C GLU A 322 12.33 -3.44 -4.94
N GLY A 323 11.27 -4.17 -4.55
CA GLY A 323 10.66 -5.25 -5.33
C GLY A 323 11.31 -6.62 -5.14
N ASN A 324 12.10 -6.82 -4.08
CA ASN A 324 12.63 -8.12 -3.68
C ASN A 324 11.64 -8.88 -2.79
N PRO A 325 11.40 -10.17 -3.04
CA PRO A 325 10.49 -10.94 -2.22
C PRO A 325 11.10 -11.27 -0.84
N ILE A 326 10.35 -10.95 0.21
CA ILE A 326 10.53 -11.49 1.56
C ILE A 326 9.55 -12.65 1.73
N VAL A 327 10.10 -13.82 2.04
CA VAL A 327 9.36 -15.09 2.05
C VAL A 327 9.42 -15.73 3.43
N GLY A 328 8.28 -16.26 3.87
CA GLY A 328 8.10 -16.95 5.15
C GLY A 328 7.62 -18.37 4.93
N GLY A 329 8.08 -19.32 5.74
CA GLY A 329 7.67 -20.70 5.60
C GLY A 329 8.19 -21.65 6.67
N GLY A 330 8.16 -22.94 6.33
CA GLY A 330 8.69 -24.04 7.13
C GLY A 330 10.12 -24.46 6.76
N PHE A 331 10.80 -23.69 5.90
CA PHE A 331 12.14 -24.01 5.39
C PHE A 331 13.26 -23.63 6.37
N THR A 332 14.42 -24.27 6.21
CA THR A 332 15.68 -23.94 6.89
C THR A 332 16.82 -23.65 5.91
N ASN A 333 16.57 -23.80 4.62
CA ASN A 333 17.49 -23.46 3.54
C ASN A 333 16.71 -22.95 2.33
N ILE A 334 17.16 -21.83 1.75
CA ILE A 334 16.58 -21.23 0.55
C ILE A 334 17.61 -20.29 -0.09
N GLY A 335 17.57 -20.16 -1.41
CA GLY A 335 18.42 -19.27 -2.19
C GLY A 335 19.91 -19.54 -2.03
N GLY A 336 20.28 -20.79 -1.74
CA GLY A 336 21.66 -21.23 -1.48
C GLY A 336 22.21 -20.89 -0.10
N GLN A 337 21.38 -20.40 0.83
CA GLN A 337 21.79 -20.02 2.18
C GLN A 337 20.98 -20.73 3.26
N ALA A 338 21.60 -20.96 4.43
CA ALA A 338 20.89 -21.36 5.63
C ALA A 338 20.07 -20.17 6.14
N ARG A 339 18.75 -20.29 6.06
CA ARG A 339 17.78 -19.25 6.44
C ARG A 339 16.60 -19.95 7.11
N ASN A 340 16.47 -19.74 8.40
CA ASN A 340 15.43 -20.39 9.18
C ASN A 340 14.13 -19.60 9.06
N TYR A 341 13.17 -20.20 8.36
CA TYR A 341 11.76 -19.86 8.26
C TYR A 341 11.41 -18.50 7.63
N ILE A 342 12.40 -17.64 7.38
CA ILE A 342 12.23 -16.37 6.68
C ILE A 342 13.50 -16.02 5.90
N ALA A 343 13.34 -15.45 4.71
CA ALA A 343 14.44 -14.96 3.87
C ALA A 343 13.99 -13.79 3.00
N LYS A 344 14.94 -12.92 2.66
CA LYS A 344 14.82 -11.94 1.56
C LYS A 344 15.57 -12.50 0.36
N LEU A 345 14.99 -12.47 -0.83
CA LEU A 345 15.59 -13.06 -2.04
C LEU A 345 15.75 -12.01 -3.13
N ASN A 346 16.77 -12.15 -3.97
CA ASN A 346 16.88 -11.36 -5.19
C ASN A 346 15.73 -11.73 -6.15
N ALA A 347 14.99 -10.73 -6.64
CA ALA A 347 13.80 -10.93 -7.48
C ALA A 347 14.08 -11.57 -8.86
N SER A 348 15.33 -11.53 -9.35
CA SER A 348 15.70 -12.06 -10.67
C SER A 348 16.28 -13.47 -10.60
N THR A 349 17.06 -13.78 -9.56
CA THR A 349 17.78 -15.07 -9.45
C THR A 349 17.21 -15.99 -8.38
N GLY A 350 16.51 -15.45 -7.38
CA GLY A 350 16.05 -16.20 -6.21
C GLY A 350 17.15 -16.50 -5.18
N THR A 351 18.36 -15.94 -5.33
CA THR A 351 19.43 -16.08 -4.33
C THR A 351 19.08 -15.32 -3.05
N ALA A 352 19.37 -15.90 -1.89
CA ALA A 352 19.07 -15.27 -0.60
C ALA A 352 20.04 -14.14 -0.28
N ASP A 353 19.51 -13.05 0.26
CA ASP A 353 20.28 -11.94 0.79
C ASP A 353 21.12 -12.42 1.99
N VAL A 354 22.42 -12.11 1.96
CA VAL A 354 23.39 -12.53 2.97
C VAL A 354 23.21 -11.73 4.28
N ALA A 355 22.79 -10.46 4.19
CA ALA A 355 22.64 -9.55 5.32
C ALA A 355 21.32 -9.78 6.08
N PHE A 356 20.25 -10.12 5.37
CA PHE A 356 18.95 -10.37 6.00
C PHE A 356 18.89 -11.78 6.62
N ASN A 357 19.09 -11.86 7.94
CA ASN A 357 19.00 -13.13 8.67
C ASN A 357 18.29 -13.00 10.04
N PRO A 358 16.95 -12.91 10.05
CA PRO A 358 16.19 -12.85 11.29
C PRO A 358 16.28 -14.13 12.14
N ASN A 359 16.53 -15.28 11.52
CA ASN A 359 16.72 -16.56 12.19
C ASN A 359 15.61 -16.88 13.22
N ALA A 360 14.35 -16.95 12.76
CA ALA A 360 13.22 -17.26 13.63
C ALA A 360 13.37 -18.63 14.28
N SER A 361 12.82 -18.82 15.49
CA SER A 361 12.88 -20.11 16.19
C SER A 361 11.90 -21.16 15.65
N SER A 362 10.91 -20.75 14.86
CA SER A 362 9.91 -21.63 14.23
C SER A 362 9.28 -20.92 13.02
N TRP A 363 8.25 -21.55 12.44
CA TRP A 363 7.62 -21.13 11.17
C TRP A 363 7.11 -19.69 11.19
N VAL A 364 7.37 -18.99 10.09
CA VAL A 364 6.75 -17.70 9.76
C VAL A 364 5.68 -17.98 8.71
N VAL A 365 4.43 -17.63 8.99
CA VAL A 365 3.28 -17.95 8.13
C VAL A 365 2.54 -16.73 7.60
N ALA A 366 2.84 -15.55 8.14
CA ALA A 366 2.30 -14.28 7.67
C ALA A 366 3.42 -13.23 7.59
N ILE A 367 3.46 -12.49 6.49
CA ILE A 367 4.36 -11.36 6.26
C ILE A 367 3.54 -10.25 5.59
N GLN A 368 3.65 -9.04 6.13
CA GLN A 368 3.20 -7.81 5.48
C GLN A 368 4.32 -6.78 5.56
N ILE A 369 4.41 -5.88 4.58
CA ILE A 369 5.40 -4.81 4.56
C ILE A 369 4.70 -3.50 4.93
N GLY A 370 5.19 -2.84 5.98
CA GLY A 370 4.70 -1.53 6.38
C GLY A 370 5.09 -0.43 5.38
N PRO A 371 4.46 0.75 5.46
CA PRO A 371 4.80 1.91 4.61
C PRO A 371 6.27 2.34 4.78
N ASP A 372 6.85 2.07 5.95
CA ASP A 372 8.27 2.28 6.27
C ASP A 372 9.22 1.23 5.64
N GLY A 373 8.71 0.34 4.78
CA GLY A 373 9.48 -0.73 4.14
C GLY A 373 9.86 -1.89 5.06
N ASN A 374 9.45 -1.87 6.32
CA ASN A 374 9.81 -2.88 7.31
C ASN A 374 8.76 -4.00 7.38
N PRO A 375 9.18 -5.29 7.40
CA PRO A 375 8.24 -6.39 7.52
C PRO A 375 7.67 -6.53 8.94
N ILE A 376 6.35 -6.68 9.02
CA ILE A 376 5.63 -7.21 10.19
C ILE A 376 5.31 -8.68 9.89
N VAL A 377 5.77 -9.56 10.79
CA VAL A 377 5.73 -11.01 10.59
C VAL A 377 4.98 -11.70 11.72
N GLY A 378 4.24 -12.75 11.36
CA GLY A 378 3.44 -13.56 12.27
C GLY A 378 3.72 -15.05 12.09
N GLY A 379 3.64 -15.81 13.17
CA GLY A 379 3.67 -17.27 13.10
C GLY A 379 3.82 -17.99 14.42
N TYR A 380 4.70 -19.00 14.41
CA TYR A 380 4.81 -20.04 15.43
C TYR A 380 6.08 -19.86 16.27
N PHE A 381 6.88 -18.85 15.95
CA PHE A 381 8.15 -18.56 16.60
C PHE A 381 7.95 -17.94 17.99
N THR A 382 8.91 -18.17 18.86
CA THR A 382 9.03 -17.54 20.19
C THR A 382 10.20 -16.57 20.28
N SER A 383 11.06 -16.56 19.27
CA SER A 383 12.12 -15.58 19.09
C SER A 383 12.42 -15.36 17.60
N ILE A 384 12.83 -14.14 17.25
CA ILE A 384 13.22 -13.73 15.90
C ILE A 384 14.04 -12.44 15.98
N GLY A 385 14.98 -12.25 15.06
CA GLY A 385 15.76 -11.03 14.92
C GLY A 385 16.61 -10.69 16.14
N GLY A 386 17.02 -11.70 16.92
CA GLY A 386 17.80 -11.54 18.15
C GLY A 386 16.98 -11.23 19.41
N GLN A 387 15.65 -11.18 19.33
CA GLN A 387 14.77 -10.86 20.47
C GLN A 387 13.75 -11.97 20.75
N GLY A 388 13.29 -12.04 22.01
CA GLY A 388 12.23 -12.95 22.47
C GLY A 388 10.83 -12.46 22.13
N ASN A 389 10.57 -12.16 20.86
CA ASN A 389 9.25 -11.70 20.41
C ASN A 389 8.39 -12.91 20.04
N SER A 390 7.33 -13.14 20.82
CA SER A 390 6.47 -14.32 20.66
C SER A 390 5.41 -14.09 19.59
N TYR A 391 5.43 -14.94 18.57
CA TYR A 391 4.43 -15.13 17.50
C TYR A 391 4.16 -13.95 16.57
N ILE A 392 4.61 -12.74 16.92
CA ILE A 392 4.55 -11.55 16.07
C ILE A 392 5.76 -10.65 16.33
N ALA A 393 6.32 -10.06 15.28
CA ALA A 393 7.41 -9.10 15.37
C ALA A 393 7.40 -8.12 14.18
N LYS A 394 7.94 -6.93 14.38
CA LYS A 394 8.39 -6.05 13.30
C LYS A 394 9.90 -6.20 13.16
N LEU A 395 10.42 -6.29 11.93
CA LEU A 395 11.86 -6.41 11.67
C LEU A 395 12.36 -5.23 10.86
N ASN A 396 13.63 -4.91 10.98
CA ASN A 396 14.32 -4.03 10.05
C ASN A 396 14.48 -4.73 8.69
N GLY A 397 13.97 -4.15 7.61
CA GLY A 397 13.97 -4.74 6.26
C GLY A 397 15.35 -4.93 5.62
N SER A 398 16.39 -4.24 6.10
CA SER A 398 17.76 -4.36 5.56
C SER A 398 18.60 -5.45 6.25
N GLY A 399 18.43 -5.63 7.56
CA GLY A 399 19.26 -6.55 8.37
C GLY A 399 18.51 -7.70 9.04
N GLY A 400 17.18 -7.64 9.11
CA GLY A 400 16.35 -8.67 9.74
C GLY A 400 16.38 -8.69 11.27
N THR A 401 16.99 -7.70 11.92
CA THR A 401 16.90 -7.54 13.39
C THR A 401 15.50 -7.14 13.80
N ALA A 402 15.04 -7.62 14.95
CA ALA A 402 13.72 -7.24 15.48
C ALA A 402 13.74 -5.80 16.01
N ASP A 403 12.65 -5.07 15.77
CA ASP A 403 12.42 -3.74 16.31
C ASP A 403 12.02 -3.86 17.80
N PRO A 404 12.84 -3.38 18.75
CA PRO A 404 12.53 -3.44 20.17
C PRO A 404 11.33 -2.55 20.58
N ALA A 405 10.97 -1.55 19.76
CA ALA A 405 9.84 -0.68 20.04
C ALA A 405 8.50 -1.39 19.77
N PHE A 406 8.48 -2.38 18.87
CA PHE A 406 7.28 -3.15 18.55
C PHE A 406 7.09 -4.31 19.54
N ASN A 407 6.26 -4.10 20.56
CA ASN A 407 6.12 -5.04 21.68
C ASN A 407 4.68 -5.57 21.84
N ALA A 408 4.21 -6.34 20.86
CA ALA A 408 2.85 -6.88 20.87
C ALA A 408 2.66 -8.15 21.72
N ASN A 409 3.68 -9.00 21.90
CA ASN A 409 3.66 -10.20 22.77
C ASN A 409 2.32 -10.97 22.79
N ALA A 410 1.96 -11.60 21.67
CA ALA A 410 0.85 -12.55 21.67
C ALA A 410 1.20 -13.76 22.54
N ASN A 411 0.20 -14.37 23.19
CA ASN A 411 0.39 -15.61 23.95
C ASN A 411 0.10 -16.89 23.13
N GLY A 412 -0.24 -16.73 21.86
CA GLY A 412 -0.55 -17.80 20.91
C GLY A 412 -0.19 -17.39 19.48
N ARG A 413 -0.40 -18.31 18.54
CA ARG A 413 0.06 -18.19 17.16
C ARG A 413 -0.69 -17.08 16.44
N VAL A 414 0.03 -16.34 15.60
CA VAL A 414 -0.54 -15.37 14.66
C VAL A 414 -0.48 -15.97 13.27
N TYR A 415 -1.65 -16.25 12.69
CA TYR A 415 -1.79 -16.91 11.39
C TYR A 415 -1.86 -15.94 10.23
N THR A 416 -2.36 -14.73 10.47
CA THR A 416 -2.63 -13.74 9.42
C THR A 416 -2.42 -12.33 9.93
N ILE A 417 -1.96 -11.45 9.04
CA ILE A 417 -1.77 -10.02 9.27
C ILE A 417 -2.32 -9.28 8.06
N ALA A 418 -3.09 -8.23 8.30
CA ALA A 418 -3.49 -7.25 7.30
C ALA A 418 -3.17 -5.85 7.84
N LEU A 419 -2.62 -4.98 7.01
CA LEU A 419 -2.28 -3.60 7.38
C LEU A 419 -3.34 -2.64 6.86
N ASP A 420 -3.66 -1.61 7.64
CA ASP A 420 -4.35 -0.43 7.10
C ASP A 420 -3.35 0.51 6.39
N ALA A 421 -3.85 1.58 5.78
CA ALA A 421 -3.04 2.53 5.02
C ALA A 421 -1.93 3.19 5.86
N GLY A 422 -2.11 3.30 7.18
CA GLY A 422 -1.09 3.82 8.10
C GLY A 422 -0.16 2.75 8.67
N GLY A 423 -0.15 1.54 8.10
CA GLY A 423 0.71 0.45 8.55
C GLY A 423 0.30 -0.21 9.87
N ASN A 424 -0.91 0.04 10.38
CA ASN A 424 -1.37 -0.56 11.63
C ASN A 424 -1.92 -1.98 11.38
N PRO A 425 -1.37 -3.02 12.00
CA PRO A 425 -1.80 -4.38 11.73
C PRO A 425 -3.09 -4.75 12.46
N THR A 426 -4.04 -5.33 11.72
CA THR A 426 -5.04 -6.24 12.29
C THR A 426 -4.54 -7.66 12.14
N VAL A 427 -4.46 -8.38 13.26
CA VAL A 427 -3.84 -9.70 13.36
C VAL A 427 -4.89 -10.74 13.74
N GLY A 428 -4.80 -11.92 13.12
CA GLY A 428 -5.67 -13.06 13.39
C GLY A 428 -4.86 -14.28 13.81
N GLY A 429 -5.37 -15.05 14.77
CA GLY A 429 -4.62 -16.13 15.40
C GLY A 429 -5.47 -17.01 16.31
N ASP A 430 -4.81 -17.79 17.16
CA ASP A 430 -5.40 -18.55 18.27
C ASP A 430 -4.94 -18.09 19.66
N PHE A 431 -4.36 -16.89 19.73
CA PHE A 431 -4.02 -16.24 20.98
C PHE A 431 -5.26 -15.92 21.81
N THR A 432 -5.15 -16.00 23.13
CA THR A 432 -6.19 -15.55 24.07
C THR A 432 -5.88 -14.18 24.66
N SER A 433 -4.63 -13.73 24.56
CA SER A 433 -4.20 -12.37 24.90
C SER A 433 -3.07 -11.89 24.00
N ILE A 434 -3.00 -10.57 23.84
CA ILE A 434 -1.96 -9.86 23.10
C ILE A 434 -1.78 -8.48 23.74
N GLY A 435 -0.54 -7.98 23.82
CA GLY A 435 -0.19 -6.70 24.44
C GLY A 435 -0.59 -6.59 25.92
N GLY A 436 -0.67 -7.73 26.62
CA GLY A 436 -1.18 -7.81 27.99
C GLY A 436 -2.71 -7.64 28.14
N GLN A 437 -3.45 -7.53 27.02
CA GLN A 437 -4.90 -7.38 26.99
C GLN A 437 -5.59 -8.71 26.60
N ASN A 438 -6.75 -8.98 27.18
CA ASN A 438 -7.58 -10.15 26.85
C ASN A 438 -8.37 -9.93 25.54
N LYS A 439 -7.64 -9.83 24.42
CA LYS A 439 -8.20 -9.82 23.07
C LYS A 439 -7.90 -11.19 22.45
N ALA A 440 -8.92 -12.02 22.29
CA ALA A 440 -8.77 -13.37 21.78
C ALA A 440 -8.95 -13.41 20.26
N ASN A 441 -8.11 -14.20 19.59
CA ASN A 441 -8.15 -14.60 18.17
C ASN A 441 -7.99 -13.47 17.14
N ILE A 442 -8.31 -12.22 17.47
CA ILE A 442 -8.15 -11.07 16.60
C ILE A 442 -7.90 -9.79 17.42
N ALA A 443 -7.00 -8.94 16.94
CA ALA A 443 -6.69 -7.65 17.55
C ALA A 443 -6.17 -6.66 16.49
N LYS A 444 -6.42 -5.37 16.70
CA LYS A 444 -5.76 -4.28 15.98
C LYS A 444 -4.63 -3.73 16.84
N LEU A 445 -3.47 -3.46 16.25
CA LEU A 445 -2.29 -2.94 16.92
C LEU A 445 -1.80 -1.67 16.23
N ASN A 446 -1.07 -0.84 16.96
CA ASN A 446 -0.29 0.25 16.38
C ASN A 446 0.94 -0.31 15.64
N GLY A 447 1.16 0.13 14.40
CA GLY A 447 2.22 -0.39 13.52
C GLY A 447 3.66 -0.11 13.96
N SER A 448 3.87 0.90 14.81
CA SER A 448 5.21 1.28 15.30
C SER A 448 5.53 0.70 16.66
N THR A 449 4.52 0.56 17.53
CA THR A 449 4.72 0.17 18.95
C THR A 449 4.20 -1.23 19.28
N GLY A 450 3.35 -1.81 18.44
CA GLY A 450 2.64 -3.04 18.75
C GLY A 450 1.59 -2.90 19.86
N ALA A 451 1.32 -1.67 20.33
CA ALA A 451 0.31 -1.40 21.34
C ALA A 451 -1.09 -1.78 20.81
N VAL A 452 -1.87 -2.48 21.63
CA VAL A 452 -3.21 -2.94 21.27
C VAL A 452 -4.19 -1.77 21.25
N ASP A 453 -4.98 -1.67 20.18
CA ASP A 453 -6.12 -0.79 20.14
C ASP A 453 -7.21 -1.33 21.08
N ALA A 454 -7.40 -0.64 22.22
CA ALA A 454 -8.36 -1.03 23.23
C ALA A 454 -9.81 -0.89 22.74
N VAL A 455 -10.08 0.07 21.84
CA VAL A 455 -11.41 0.41 21.34
C VAL A 455 -11.88 -0.59 20.31
N PHE A 456 -10.95 -1.23 19.57
CA PHE A 456 -11.27 -2.31 18.64
C PHE A 456 -11.93 -3.50 19.38
N ASN A 457 -13.25 -3.57 19.33
CA ASN A 457 -14.04 -4.54 20.10
C ASN A 457 -14.48 -5.72 19.23
N SER A 458 -13.55 -6.66 19.03
CA SER A 458 -13.77 -7.87 18.26
C SER A 458 -14.13 -9.06 19.14
N SER A 459 -15.10 -9.87 18.72
CA SER A 459 -15.62 -11.03 19.47
C SER A 459 -15.51 -12.36 18.71
N ALA A 460 -14.37 -12.63 18.07
CA ALA A 460 -14.11 -13.91 17.43
C ALA A 460 -14.06 -15.04 18.47
N ASN A 461 -14.98 -15.99 18.37
CA ASN A 461 -15.10 -17.12 19.30
C ASN A 461 -14.19 -18.32 18.96
N ASN A 462 -13.43 -18.24 17.87
CA ASN A 462 -12.50 -19.26 17.42
C ASN A 462 -11.36 -18.62 16.61
N SER A 463 -10.36 -19.42 16.23
CA SER A 463 -9.17 -18.94 15.52
C SER A 463 -9.51 -18.22 14.22
N VAL A 464 -8.89 -17.06 14.02
CA VAL A 464 -8.99 -16.30 12.76
C VAL A 464 -7.78 -16.68 11.89
N GLN A 465 -8.06 -17.20 10.69
CA GLN A 465 -7.06 -17.80 9.80
C GLN A 465 -6.78 -16.92 8.57
N ALA A 466 -7.68 -16.01 8.23
CA ALA A 466 -7.50 -15.06 7.14
C ALA A 466 -8.11 -13.71 7.51
N ILE A 467 -7.41 -12.63 7.17
CA ILE A 467 -7.91 -11.26 7.25
C ILE A 467 -7.52 -10.56 5.95
N ALA A 468 -8.46 -9.80 5.39
CA ALA A 468 -8.23 -8.85 4.31
C ALA A 468 -8.75 -7.47 4.74
N MET A 469 -8.32 -6.40 4.09
CA MET A 469 -8.93 -5.08 4.24
C MET A 469 -9.89 -4.80 3.11
N ASP A 470 -11.03 -4.17 3.41
CA ASP A 470 -11.90 -3.58 2.40
C ASP A 470 -11.29 -2.29 1.82
N ALA A 471 -11.94 -1.70 0.82
CA ALA A 471 -11.49 -0.46 0.18
C ALA A 471 -11.44 0.76 1.13
N ASN A 472 -12.11 0.68 2.29
CA ASN A 472 -12.11 1.73 3.31
C ASN A 472 -11.12 1.42 4.45
N GLY A 473 -10.31 0.35 4.34
CA GLY A 473 -9.37 -0.08 5.37
C GLY A 473 -10.01 -0.82 6.54
N ASN A 474 -11.27 -1.26 6.43
CA ASN A 474 -11.90 -2.08 7.46
C ASN A 474 -11.49 -3.55 7.31
N PRO A 475 -11.19 -4.26 8.42
CA PRO A 475 -10.83 -5.66 8.36
C PRO A 475 -12.05 -6.54 8.08
N ILE A 476 -11.93 -7.40 7.07
CA ILE A 476 -12.79 -8.53 6.78
C ILE A 476 -12.06 -9.78 7.24
N ALA A 477 -12.61 -10.47 8.24
CA ALA A 477 -11.98 -11.64 8.85
C ALA A 477 -12.72 -12.93 8.51
N ALA A 478 -11.97 -14.01 8.36
CA ALA A 478 -12.49 -15.36 8.21
C ALA A 478 -11.75 -16.38 9.09
N GLY A 479 -12.53 -17.31 9.65
CA GLY A 479 -12.04 -18.44 10.44
C GLY A 479 -12.29 -19.77 9.73
N PHE A 480 -11.58 -20.81 10.19
CA PHE A 480 -11.88 -22.20 9.83
C PHE A 480 -12.78 -22.82 10.90
N SER A 481 -13.88 -23.46 10.50
CA SER A 481 -14.64 -24.34 11.39
C SER A 481 -14.25 -25.78 11.11
N PRO A 482 -13.71 -26.55 12.09
CA PRO A 482 -13.39 -27.95 11.88
C PRO A 482 -14.66 -28.80 11.93
N ILE A 483 -15.50 -28.72 10.89
CA ILE A 483 -16.50 -29.75 10.60
C ILE A 483 -16.37 -30.17 9.13
N LEU A 484 -15.86 -31.40 9.01
CA LEU A 484 -15.75 -32.28 7.85
C LEU A 484 -14.72 -31.92 6.77
N ALA A 485 -13.80 -32.89 6.60
CA ALA A 485 -13.07 -33.15 5.37
C ALA A 485 -13.90 -32.77 4.13
N GLY A 486 -13.35 -31.83 3.34
CA GLY A 486 -13.74 -31.64 1.95
C GLY A 486 -14.73 -30.51 1.62
N LYS A 487 -15.11 -29.61 2.53
CA LYS A 487 -15.88 -28.39 2.15
C LYS A 487 -15.40 -27.14 2.88
N ILE A 488 -14.91 -26.16 2.13
CA ILE A 488 -14.52 -24.84 2.62
C ILE A 488 -15.81 -24.09 3.01
N ALA A 489 -16.06 -23.94 4.31
CA ALA A 489 -17.05 -23.00 4.82
C ALA A 489 -16.29 -21.78 5.38
N THR A 490 -16.10 -20.77 4.54
CA THR A 490 -15.59 -19.46 4.96
C THR A 490 -16.72 -18.70 5.66
N ILE A 491 -16.58 -18.41 6.94
CA ILE A 491 -17.43 -17.38 7.59
C ILE A 491 -16.78 -16.04 7.28
N LEU A 492 -17.40 -15.23 6.40
CA LEU A 492 -17.02 -13.83 6.25
C LEU A 492 -17.65 -13.02 7.38
N LEU A 493 -16.82 -12.38 8.20
CA LEU A 493 -17.25 -11.34 9.14
C LEU A 493 -16.82 -9.99 8.57
N ASN A 494 -17.79 -9.15 8.21
CA ASN A 494 -17.54 -7.72 8.05
C ASN A 494 -17.51 -7.10 9.45
N LEU A 495 -16.34 -6.66 9.88
CA LEU A 495 -16.19 -5.97 11.17
C LEU A 495 -16.42 -4.49 10.91
N THR A 496 -17.61 -3.99 11.29
CA THR A 496 -17.86 -2.55 11.31
C THR A 496 -17.12 -1.93 12.50
N PRO A 497 -16.61 -0.68 12.38
CA PRO A 497 -15.91 0.03 13.47
C PRO A 497 -16.66 0.06 14.80
#